data_AF-A0A857CEY4-F1
#
_entry.id   AF-A0A857CEY4-F1
#
_cell.length_a   1.000
_cell.length_b   1.000
_cell.length_c   1.000
_cell.angle_alpha   90.00
_cell.angle_beta   90.00
_cell.angle_gamma   90.00
#
_symmetry.space_group_name_H-M   'P 1'
#
loop_
_entity.id
_entity.type
_entity.pdbx_description
1 polymer ?
#
loop_
_entity_poly.entity_id
_entity_poly.type
_entity_poly.pdbx_seq_one_letter_code
_entity_poly.pdbx_strand_id
1 'polypeptide(L)'
;MTKQGLRPDLSALADRYGSDKGYRNRDAHGYTAVYDLLLAHRRAEPLNFLEIGLLVGGPEATGGSARRETVDAPSVRMWLDYLPNAQIFGFDISDFSAVSLERFTFVQGDMGEPVDLARLRGACPEGFDVIVDDGSHASWHQQTAFIELFPALVPGGTYIIEDLHWQPAQIEELKAVPKTAELFSRFLLDGRFAETGDIPEERYQQAASQIAGVTFVNEAGLSDGPAKMVIIRKTAAEEPQPSRSYHRSRVFQRLGNAEEAVRWARRAEAEDPSHFDASHEHARLTFSLEGPSPAALELARGLVERFPDNDRGLALGAWVLSRLPEHADEAVRLQRRAVERAPGVAGYRVTLAHLLRRSGEHDMARSVLEETLELFPDNELARQRLAELSQEGTA
;
A
#
# COMPACT_ATOMS: atom_id res chain seq x y z
N MET A 1 20.42 -31.85 6.03
CA MET A 1 20.66 -30.39 5.96
C MET A 1 21.01 -30.05 4.53
N THR A 2 20.01 -29.83 3.69
CA THR A 2 20.17 -29.33 2.33
C THR A 2 20.69 -27.89 2.41
N LYS A 3 21.77 -27.59 1.68
CA LYS A 3 22.26 -26.21 1.52
C LYS A 3 21.09 -25.37 1.01
N GLN A 4 20.55 -24.48 1.83
CA GLN A 4 19.67 -23.41 1.35
C GLN A 4 20.48 -22.65 0.29
N GLY A 5 20.09 -22.80 -0.98
CA GLY A 5 20.70 -22.06 -2.07
C GLY A 5 20.58 -20.57 -1.77
N LEU A 6 21.70 -19.85 -1.85
CA LEU A 6 21.71 -18.40 -1.74
C LEU A 6 20.68 -17.81 -2.71
N ARG A 7 19.85 -16.90 -2.20
CA ARG A 7 18.80 -16.22 -2.97
C ARG A 7 19.45 -15.56 -4.20
N PRO A 8 18.90 -15.72 -5.42
CA PRO A 8 19.40 -15.00 -6.58
C PRO A 8 19.19 -13.51 -6.37
N ASP A 9 20.30 -12.77 -6.36
CA ASP A 9 20.33 -11.30 -6.39
C ASP A 9 19.84 -10.82 -7.76
N LEU A 10 18.82 -9.97 -7.78
CA LEU A 10 18.19 -9.48 -9.00
C LEU A 10 19.19 -8.69 -9.87
N SER A 11 20.09 -7.92 -9.25
CA SER A 11 21.14 -7.20 -9.97
C SER A 11 22.12 -8.16 -10.64
N ALA A 12 22.49 -9.25 -9.96
CA ALA A 12 23.33 -10.30 -10.54
C ALA A 12 22.63 -11.03 -11.70
N LEU A 13 21.30 -11.22 -11.65
CA LEU A 13 20.54 -11.78 -12.76
C LEU A 13 20.49 -10.82 -13.95
N ALA A 14 20.24 -9.53 -13.72
CA ALA A 14 20.25 -8.51 -14.77
C ALA A 14 21.61 -8.47 -15.48
N ASP A 15 22.69 -8.44 -14.69
CA ASP A 15 24.06 -8.44 -15.19
C ASP A 15 24.35 -9.72 -16.00
N ARG A 16 23.91 -10.88 -15.52
CA ARG A 16 24.09 -12.18 -16.19
C ARG A 16 23.35 -12.27 -17.52
N TYR A 17 22.12 -11.78 -17.58
CA TYR A 17 21.28 -11.88 -18.78
C TYR A 17 21.52 -10.75 -19.79
N GLY A 18 22.23 -9.69 -19.42
CA GLY A 18 22.53 -8.59 -20.34
C GLY A 18 21.51 -7.45 -20.30
N SER A 19 20.68 -7.37 -19.25
CA SER A 19 19.72 -6.27 -19.05
C SER A 19 20.41 -5.06 -18.43
N ASP A 20 20.08 -3.87 -18.94
CA ASP A 20 20.46 -2.53 -18.46
C ASP A 20 19.81 -2.14 -17.11
N LYS A 21 18.81 -2.88 -16.65
CA LYS A 21 18.22 -2.72 -15.30
C LYS A 21 19.23 -3.00 -14.18
N GLY A 22 20.32 -3.70 -14.51
CA GLY A 22 21.45 -4.03 -13.63
C GLY A 22 22.42 -2.88 -13.39
N TYR A 23 23.69 -3.20 -13.09
CA TYR A 23 24.74 -2.23 -12.83
C TYR A 23 25.87 -2.24 -13.86
N ARG A 24 25.91 -3.25 -14.74
CA ARG A 24 27.10 -3.50 -15.59
C ARG A 24 26.86 -3.43 -17.09
N ASN A 25 25.61 -3.52 -17.56
CA ASN A 25 25.31 -3.61 -18.98
C ASN A 25 24.74 -2.30 -19.51
N ARG A 26 25.23 -1.86 -20.68
CA ARG A 26 24.78 -0.64 -21.39
C ARG A 26 24.81 0.60 -20.48
N ASP A 27 23.79 1.46 -20.56
CA ASP A 27 23.58 2.62 -19.69
C ASP A 27 22.91 2.17 -18.39
N ALA A 28 23.62 1.35 -17.61
CA ALA A 28 23.06 0.65 -16.45
C ALA A 28 22.35 1.58 -15.44
N HIS A 29 21.10 1.27 -15.11
CA HIS A 29 20.21 2.14 -14.34
C HIS A 29 20.13 1.82 -12.85
N GLY A 30 20.54 0.61 -12.43
CA GLY A 30 20.36 0.15 -11.05
C GLY A 30 18.90 -0.01 -10.60
N TYR A 31 17.93 -0.04 -11.53
CA TYR A 31 16.49 -0.24 -11.25
C TYR A 31 16.21 -1.54 -10.49
N THR A 32 17.08 -2.55 -10.66
CA THR A 32 17.01 -3.82 -9.93
C THR A 32 16.91 -3.66 -8.40
N ALA A 33 17.51 -2.62 -7.79
CA ALA A 33 17.35 -2.36 -6.36
C ALA A 33 15.92 -1.95 -5.97
N VAL A 34 15.25 -1.18 -6.83
CA VAL A 34 13.85 -0.76 -6.64
C VAL A 34 12.93 -1.95 -6.84
N TYR A 35 13.17 -2.74 -7.88
CA TYR A 35 12.40 -3.96 -8.13
C TYR A 35 12.55 -4.99 -7.00
N ASP A 36 13.76 -5.19 -6.48
CA ASP A 36 13.99 -6.09 -5.36
C ASP A 36 13.20 -5.62 -4.13
N LEU A 37 13.24 -4.32 -3.80
CA LEU A 37 12.44 -3.73 -2.73
C LEU A 37 10.92 -3.98 -2.90
N LEU A 38 10.41 -3.82 -4.13
CA LEU A 38 8.98 -3.96 -4.42
C LEU A 38 8.52 -5.42 -4.46
N LEU A 39 9.37 -6.35 -4.89
CA LEU A 39 8.96 -7.70 -5.27
C LEU A 39 9.54 -8.82 -4.40
N ALA A 40 10.59 -8.56 -3.61
CA ALA A 40 11.29 -9.60 -2.85
C ALA A 40 10.34 -10.41 -1.94
N HIS A 41 9.33 -9.76 -1.36
CA HIS A 41 8.36 -10.41 -0.48
C HIS A 41 7.31 -11.24 -1.22
N ARG A 42 7.13 -11.04 -2.55
CA ARG A 42 6.13 -11.71 -3.39
C ARG A 42 6.73 -12.72 -4.37
N ARG A 43 8.05 -12.96 -4.35
CA ARG A 43 8.75 -13.79 -5.38
C ARG A 43 8.17 -15.19 -5.57
N ALA A 44 7.67 -15.81 -4.51
CA ALA A 44 7.11 -17.15 -4.54
C ALA A 44 5.61 -17.18 -4.91
N GLU A 45 4.97 -16.03 -5.07
CA GLU A 45 3.57 -15.94 -5.48
C GLU A 45 3.42 -16.22 -6.98
N PRO A 46 2.27 -16.78 -7.42
CA PRO A 46 1.98 -17.01 -8.83
C PRO A 46 1.51 -15.72 -9.52
N LEU A 47 2.41 -14.75 -9.65
CA LEU A 47 2.09 -13.42 -10.18
C LEU A 47 1.84 -13.43 -11.68
N ASN A 48 0.90 -12.61 -12.15
CA ASN A 48 0.83 -12.19 -13.55
C ASN A 48 1.65 -10.91 -13.72
N PHE A 49 2.83 -11.01 -14.32
CA PHE A 49 3.77 -9.90 -14.50
C PHE A 49 3.86 -9.49 -15.96
N LEU A 50 3.57 -8.23 -16.28
CA LEU A 50 3.68 -7.68 -17.62
C LEU A 50 4.89 -6.75 -17.75
N GLU A 51 5.67 -6.94 -18.80
CA GLU A 51 6.69 -5.99 -19.28
C GLU A 51 6.32 -5.50 -20.70
N ILE A 52 6.30 -4.19 -20.90
CA ILE A 52 6.14 -3.52 -22.19
C ILE A 52 7.52 -3.02 -22.62
N GLY A 53 7.94 -3.33 -23.84
CA GLY A 53 9.30 -3.11 -24.33
C GLY A 53 10.23 -4.22 -23.85
N LEU A 54 10.70 -5.06 -24.79
CA LEU A 54 11.42 -6.30 -24.44
C LEU A 54 12.90 -6.26 -24.80
N LEU A 55 13.28 -5.32 -25.66
CA LEU A 55 14.67 -5.10 -26.06
C LEU A 55 14.80 -3.69 -26.64
N VAL A 56 15.95 -3.05 -26.46
CA VAL A 56 16.30 -1.78 -27.10
C VAL A 56 16.59 -1.91 -28.60
N GLY A 57 16.32 -0.85 -29.37
CA GLY A 57 16.61 -0.76 -30.81
C GLY A 57 15.39 -0.74 -31.73
N GLY A 58 14.22 -0.47 -31.17
CA GLY A 58 12.96 -0.36 -31.88
C GLY A 58 12.81 1.04 -32.49
N PRO A 59 11.59 1.44 -32.90
CA PRO A 59 11.34 2.75 -33.49
C PRO A 59 11.73 3.95 -32.61
N GLU A 60 11.85 3.76 -31.29
CA GLU A 60 12.32 4.77 -30.33
C GLU A 60 13.80 5.10 -30.50
N ALA A 61 14.60 4.15 -31.00
CA ALA A 61 16.03 4.32 -31.20
C ALA A 61 16.32 5.01 -32.54
N THR A 62 17.36 5.85 -32.57
CA THR A 62 17.81 6.49 -33.82
C THR A 62 18.24 5.44 -34.85
N GLY A 63 17.50 5.33 -35.95
CA GLY A 63 17.73 4.33 -37.01
C GLY A 63 17.19 2.92 -36.68
N GLY A 64 16.47 2.76 -35.57
CA GLY A 64 15.82 1.52 -35.20
C GLY A 64 14.55 1.24 -36.00
N SER A 65 14.02 0.02 -35.85
CA SER A 65 12.86 -0.44 -36.62
C SER A 65 12.07 -1.48 -35.86
N ALA A 66 10.73 -1.43 -35.98
CA ALA A 66 9.85 -2.50 -35.51
C ALA A 66 10.09 -3.84 -36.24
N ARG A 67 10.75 -3.83 -37.41
CA ARG A 67 11.08 -5.04 -38.18
C ARG A 67 12.48 -5.60 -37.85
N ARG A 68 13.08 -5.17 -36.75
CA ARG A 68 14.37 -5.68 -36.27
C ARG A 68 14.29 -7.17 -35.93
N GLU A 69 15.44 -7.83 -35.96
CA GLU A 69 15.56 -9.21 -35.49
C GLU A 69 15.55 -9.26 -33.95
N THR A 70 14.74 -10.17 -33.41
CA THR A 70 14.34 -10.26 -32.00
C THR A 70 14.47 -11.71 -31.54
N VAL A 71 15.71 -12.17 -31.41
CA VAL A 71 16.04 -13.54 -31.00
C VAL A 71 16.14 -13.72 -29.48
N ASP A 72 16.00 -12.64 -28.72
CA ASP A 72 16.25 -12.64 -27.30
C ASP A 72 15.50 -11.54 -26.54
N ALA A 73 15.12 -11.82 -25.28
CA ALA A 73 14.52 -10.89 -24.33
C ALA A 73 15.23 -11.02 -22.94
N PRO A 74 16.34 -10.28 -22.73
CA PRO A 74 17.16 -10.36 -21.51
C PRO A 74 16.39 -10.13 -20.20
N SER A 75 15.57 -9.09 -20.13
CA SER A 75 14.80 -8.75 -18.92
C SER A 75 13.71 -9.79 -18.62
N VAL A 76 13.05 -10.33 -19.64
CA VAL A 76 12.12 -11.47 -19.49
C VAL A 76 12.81 -12.68 -18.85
N ARG A 77 14.02 -13.04 -19.31
CA ARG A 77 14.80 -14.14 -18.71
C ARG A 77 15.19 -13.85 -17.26
N MET A 78 15.55 -12.60 -16.96
CA MET A 78 15.78 -12.13 -15.60
C MET A 78 14.51 -12.29 -14.72
N TRP A 79 13.34 -11.88 -15.20
CA TRP A 79 12.08 -11.99 -14.46
C TRP A 79 11.69 -13.44 -14.21
N LEU A 80 11.84 -14.32 -15.21
CA LEU A 80 11.55 -15.74 -15.08
C LEU A 80 12.40 -16.43 -13.99
N ASP A 81 13.67 -16.05 -13.86
CA ASP A 81 14.56 -16.55 -12.81
C ASP A 81 14.27 -15.92 -11.45
N TYR A 82 13.91 -14.64 -11.43
CA TYR A 82 13.67 -13.91 -10.20
C TYR A 82 12.32 -14.27 -9.54
N LEU A 83 11.28 -14.49 -10.36
CA LEU A 83 9.91 -14.82 -10.00
C LEU A 83 9.58 -16.26 -10.48
N PRO A 84 9.99 -17.30 -9.75
CA PRO A 84 9.94 -18.69 -10.22
C PRO A 84 8.52 -19.22 -10.48
N ASN A 85 7.49 -18.64 -9.85
CA ASN A 85 6.10 -19.07 -9.99
C ASN A 85 5.25 -18.11 -10.84
N ALA A 86 5.82 -16.99 -11.29
CA ALA A 86 5.07 -16.00 -12.07
C ALA A 86 4.86 -16.45 -13.52
N GLN A 87 3.73 -16.05 -14.08
CA GLN A 87 3.50 -16.00 -15.52
C GLN A 87 3.94 -14.62 -16.01
N ILE A 88 4.91 -14.60 -16.93
CA ILE A 88 5.43 -13.38 -17.53
C ILE A 88 4.69 -13.13 -18.86
N PHE A 89 4.26 -11.90 -19.05
CA PHE A 89 3.69 -11.40 -20.30
C PHE A 89 4.63 -10.34 -20.88
N GLY A 90 4.88 -10.42 -22.18
CA GLY A 90 5.68 -9.44 -22.89
C GLY A 90 4.90 -8.77 -24.00
N PHE A 91 5.06 -7.46 -24.13
CA PHE A 91 4.44 -6.67 -25.20
C PHE A 91 5.47 -5.81 -25.91
N ASP A 92 5.59 -5.92 -27.22
CA ASP A 92 6.51 -5.13 -28.04
C ASP A 92 5.92 -4.92 -29.44
N ILE A 93 6.30 -3.82 -30.08
CA ILE A 93 5.93 -3.56 -31.48
C ILE A 93 6.66 -4.50 -32.44
N SER A 94 7.85 -4.95 -32.06
CA SER A 94 8.67 -5.89 -32.82
C SER A 94 8.23 -7.33 -32.54
N ASP A 95 8.49 -8.24 -33.48
CA ASP A 95 8.00 -9.62 -33.39
C ASP A 95 8.91 -10.54 -32.55
N PHE A 96 8.62 -10.75 -31.27
CA PHE A 96 9.36 -11.69 -30.42
C PHE A 96 8.82 -13.13 -30.47
N SER A 97 8.03 -13.51 -31.48
CA SER A 97 7.47 -14.88 -31.59
C SER A 97 8.54 -15.99 -31.66
N ALA A 98 9.78 -15.64 -32.03
CA ALA A 98 10.92 -16.57 -32.00
C ALA A 98 11.42 -16.88 -30.58
N VAL A 99 11.11 -16.04 -29.59
CA VAL A 99 11.51 -16.24 -28.19
C VAL A 99 10.52 -17.20 -27.52
N SER A 100 10.91 -18.46 -27.40
CA SER A 100 10.13 -19.50 -26.73
C SER A 100 10.73 -19.79 -25.35
N LEU A 101 10.02 -19.36 -24.31
CA LEU A 101 10.39 -19.54 -22.91
C LEU A 101 9.19 -20.11 -22.13
N GLU A 102 9.47 -20.99 -21.17
CA GLU A 102 8.43 -21.49 -20.26
C GLU A 102 7.87 -20.34 -19.41
N ARG A 103 6.55 -20.31 -19.16
CA ARG A 103 5.85 -19.24 -18.43
C ARG A 103 5.97 -17.85 -19.05
N PHE A 104 6.20 -17.77 -20.35
CA PHE A 104 6.22 -16.51 -21.09
C PHE A 104 5.15 -16.49 -22.18
N THR A 105 4.34 -15.42 -22.19
CA THR A 105 3.32 -15.15 -23.21
C THR A 105 3.65 -13.84 -23.90
N PHE A 106 3.98 -13.90 -25.18
CA PHE A 106 4.24 -12.72 -26.00
C PHE A 106 2.98 -12.25 -26.73
N VAL A 107 2.75 -10.94 -26.75
CA VAL A 107 1.73 -10.27 -27.54
C VAL A 107 2.39 -9.15 -28.35
N GLN A 108 2.37 -9.26 -29.68
CA GLN A 108 2.85 -8.18 -30.55
C GLN A 108 1.80 -7.06 -30.67
N GLY A 109 2.26 -5.82 -30.55
CA GLY A 109 1.42 -4.65 -30.81
C GLY A 109 2.09 -3.31 -30.58
N ASP A 110 1.45 -2.25 -31.05
CA ASP A 110 1.86 -0.88 -30.82
C ASP A 110 1.24 -0.35 -29.52
N MET A 111 2.07 0.12 -28.58
CA MET A 111 1.58 0.68 -27.31
C MET A 111 0.86 2.02 -27.48
N GLY A 112 0.99 2.67 -28.64
CA GLY A 112 0.21 3.85 -29.01
C GLY A 112 -1.20 3.53 -29.52
N GLU A 113 -1.51 2.25 -29.79
CA GLU A 113 -2.77 1.80 -30.37
C GLU A 113 -3.69 1.12 -29.34
N PRO A 114 -4.81 1.74 -28.93
CA PRO A 114 -5.71 1.17 -27.93
C PRO A 114 -6.24 -0.24 -28.25
N VAL A 115 -6.40 -0.56 -29.55
CA VAL A 115 -6.84 -1.89 -29.99
C VAL A 115 -5.80 -2.98 -29.66
N ASP A 116 -4.52 -2.65 -29.73
CA ASP A 116 -3.43 -3.58 -29.44
C ASP A 116 -3.30 -3.78 -27.92
N LEU A 117 -3.45 -2.70 -27.14
CA LEU A 117 -3.53 -2.75 -25.68
C LEU A 117 -4.76 -3.55 -25.20
N ALA A 118 -5.89 -3.46 -25.91
CA ALA A 118 -7.06 -4.30 -25.64
C ALA A 118 -6.78 -5.79 -25.90
N ARG A 119 -6.02 -6.15 -26.94
CA ARG A 119 -5.56 -7.53 -27.16
C ARG A 119 -4.66 -8.01 -26.02
N LEU A 120 -3.73 -7.16 -25.58
CA LEU A 120 -2.85 -7.46 -24.45
C LEU A 120 -3.65 -7.75 -23.17
N ARG A 121 -4.67 -6.93 -22.86
CA ARG A 121 -5.58 -7.21 -21.74
C ARG A 121 -6.33 -8.52 -21.90
N GLY A 122 -6.77 -8.84 -23.12
CA GLY A 122 -7.43 -10.11 -23.42
C GLY A 122 -6.54 -11.34 -23.22
N ALA A 123 -5.21 -11.19 -23.31
CA ALA A 123 -4.27 -12.28 -23.06
C ALA A 123 -4.17 -12.64 -21.56
N CYS A 124 -4.57 -11.75 -20.65
CA CYS A 124 -4.58 -11.98 -19.21
C CYS A 124 -5.91 -11.53 -18.57
N PRO A 125 -6.99 -12.32 -18.73
CA PRO A 125 -8.33 -11.93 -18.26
C PRO A 125 -8.43 -11.76 -16.74
N GLU A 126 -7.56 -12.46 -15.98
CA GLU A 126 -7.46 -12.34 -14.51
C GLU A 126 -6.83 -11.01 -14.06
N GLY A 127 -6.23 -10.26 -14.99
CA GLY A 127 -5.49 -9.03 -14.70
C GLY A 127 -4.03 -9.27 -14.30
N PHE A 128 -3.28 -8.17 -14.20
CA PHE A 128 -1.86 -8.16 -13.90
C PHE A 128 -1.61 -7.76 -12.44
N ASP A 129 -0.69 -8.46 -11.77
CA ASP A 129 -0.19 -8.07 -10.45
C ASP A 129 0.76 -6.88 -10.55
N VAL A 130 1.62 -6.92 -11.56
CA VAL A 130 2.65 -5.93 -11.83
C VAL A 130 2.68 -5.63 -13.32
N ILE A 131 2.76 -4.35 -13.66
CA ILE A 131 2.97 -3.86 -15.02
C ILE A 131 4.21 -2.96 -15.00
N VAL A 132 5.17 -3.25 -15.88
CA VAL A 132 6.35 -2.43 -16.15
C VAL A 132 6.23 -1.88 -17.56
N ASP A 133 6.21 -0.55 -17.67
CA ASP A 133 6.26 0.18 -18.92
C ASP A 133 7.68 0.68 -19.17
N ASP A 134 8.38 -0.06 -20.03
CA ASP A 134 9.74 0.20 -20.51
C ASP A 134 9.75 0.23 -22.06
N GLY A 135 8.66 0.76 -22.63
CA GLY A 135 8.39 0.73 -24.07
C GLY A 135 9.16 1.80 -24.84
N SER A 136 8.44 2.66 -25.58
CA SER A 136 9.08 3.68 -26.40
C SER A 136 9.56 4.90 -25.61
N HIS A 137 9.20 5.00 -24.33
CA HIS A 137 9.40 6.15 -23.44
C HIS A 137 8.73 7.47 -23.87
N ALA A 138 8.02 7.52 -25.00
CA ALA A 138 7.27 8.71 -25.41
C ALA A 138 6.12 8.96 -24.43
N SER A 139 5.94 10.23 -24.01
CA SER A 139 5.01 10.58 -22.94
C SER A 139 3.58 10.17 -23.28
N TRP A 140 3.16 10.40 -24.53
CA TRP A 140 1.80 10.05 -24.94
C TRP A 140 1.58 8.54 -25.07
N HIS A 141 2.62 7.75 -25.39
CA HIS A 141 2.57 6.29 -25.34
C HIS A 141 2.43 5.79 -23.90
N GLN A 142 3.29 6.25 -22.98
CA GLN A 142 3.23 5.88 -21.56
C GLN A 142 1.87 6.23 -20.94
N GLN A 143 1.34 7.42 -21.25
CA GLN A 143 0.03 7.87 -20.77
C GLN A 143 -1.12 7.05 -21.36
N THR A 144 -1.06 6.72 -22.66
CA THR A 144 -2.07 5.88 -23.32
C THR A 144 -2.06 4.47 -22.74
N ALA A 145 -0.89 3.85 -22.62
CA ALA A 145 -0.71 2.53 -22.01
C ALA A 145 -1.22 2.52 -20.56
N PHE A 146 -0.87 3.53 -19.75
CA PHE A 146 -1.37 3.66 -18.39
C PHE A 146 -2.91 3.70 -18.35
N ILE A 147 -3.55 4.56 -19.15
CA ILE A 147 -5.01 4.69 -19.17
C ILE A 147 -5.69 3.37 -19.55
N GLU A 148 -5.16 2.67 -20.56
CA GLU A 148 -5.79 1.45 -21.07
C GLU A 148 -5.53 0.23 -20.17
N LEU A 149 -4.35 0.12 -19.57
CA LEU A 149 -3.90 -1.05 -18.82
C LEU A 149 -4.10 -0.94 -17.31
N PHE A 150 -4.17 0.25 -16.72
CA PHE A 150 -4.44 0.42 -15.29
C PHE A 150 -5.78 -0.24 -14.84
N PRO A 151 -6.85 -0.26 -15.65
CA PRO A 151 -8.04 -1.06 -15.35
C PRO A 151 -7.77 -2.56 -15.24
N ALA A 152 -6.81 -3.10 -16.00
CA ALA A 152 -6.42 -4.52 -15.97
C ALA A 152 -5.40 -4.85 -14.86
N LEU A 153 -4.86 -3.86 -14.16
CA LEU A 153 -4.07 -4.09 -12.96
C LEU A 153 -5.00 -4.58 -11.84
N VAL A 154 -4.64 -5.65 -11.12
CA VAL A 154 -5.47 -6.17 -10.02
C VAL A 154 -5.49 -5.17 -8.85
N PRO A 155 -6.54 -5.20 -7.99
CA PRO A 155 -6.54 -4.40 -6.77
C PRO A 155 -5.30 -4.67 -5.91
N GLY A 156 -4.63 -3.61 -5.45
CA GLY A 156 -3.35 -3.72 -4.75
C GLY A 156 -2.13 -3.95 -5.66
N GLY A 157 -2.32 -4.07 -6.98
CA GLY A 157 -1.25 -4.21 -7.96
C GLY A 157 -0.38 -2.96 -8.09
N THR A 158 0.74 -3.10 -8.81
CA THR A 158 1.72 -2.02 -9.05
C THR A 158 1.92 -1.77 -10.53
N TYR A 159 1.81 -0.52 -10.96
CA TYR A 159 2.23 -0.05 -12.28
C TYR A 159 3.54 0.73 -12.13
N ILE A 160 4.53 0.44 -12.96
CA ILE A 160 5.85 1.08 -12.94
C ILE A 160 6.11 1.62 -14.35
N ILE A 161 6.51 2.88 -14.46
CA ILE A 161 6.92 3.49 -15.73
C ILE A 161 8.39 3.86 -15.60
N GLU A 162 9.23 3.34 -16.51
CA GLU A 162 10.67 3.62 -16.57
C GLU A 162 11.00 4.82 -17.48
N ASP A 163 12.24 5.29 -17.40
CA ASP A 163 12.87 6.29 -18.26
C ASP A 163 12.08 7.60 -18.49
N LEU A 164 11.51 8.12 -17.42
CA LEU A 164 10.82 9.41 -17.42
C LEU A 164 11.72 10.63 -17.73
N HIS A 165 13.03 10.45 -17.70
CA HIS A 165 14.03 11.51 -17.88
C HIS A 165 14.44 11.73 -19.35
N TRP A 166 13.98 10.87 -20.27
CA TRP A 166 14.28 10.97 -21.69
C TRP A 166 13.08 10.57 -22.55
N GLN A 167 12.87 11.26 -23.67
CA GLN A 167 11.82 10.95 -24.64
C GLN A 167 12.37 10.99 -26.07
N PRO A 168 11.96 10.06 -26.96
CA PRO A 168 12.36 10.08 -28.37
C PRO A 168 11.63 11.20 -29.12
N ALA A 169 12.37 12.21 -29.60
CA ALA A 169 11.80 13.40 -30.24
C ALA A 169 10.85 13.07 -31.41
N GLN A 170 11.21 12.09 -32.24
CA GLN A 170 10.44 11.72 -33.45
C GLN A 170 9.06 11.14 -33.13
N ILE A 171 8.87 10.58 -31.94
CA ILE A 171 7.60 10.01 -31.49
C ILE A 171 6.91 11.01 -30.56
N GLU A 172 7.66 11.65 -29.67
CA GLU A 172 7.13 12.61 -28.69
C GLU A 172 6.40 13.78 -29.36
N GLU A 173 6.94 14.31 -30.46
CA GLU A 173 6.38 15.46 -31.18
C GLU A 173 5.06 15.15 -31.91
N LEU A 174 4.66 13.88 -32.00
CA LEU A 174 3.43 13.47 -32.68
C LEU A 174 2.16 13.87 -31.93
N LYS A 175 2.24 14.08 -30.61
CA LYS A 175 1.12 14.52 -29.77
C LYS A 175 1.57 15.54 -28.73
N ALA A 176 0.81 16.62 -28.58
CA ALA A 176 1.02 17.63 -27.57
C ALA A 176 0.42 17.17 -26.24
N VAL A 177 1.21 16.46 -25.43
CA VAL A 177 0.86 16.08 -24.05
C VAL A 177 1.94 16.58 -23.08
N PRO A 178 1.64 16.83 -21.79
CA PRO A 178 2.68 17.07 -20.79
C PRO A 178 3.59 15.85 -20.67
N LYS A 179 4.82 16.06 -20.17
CA LYS A 179 5.70 14.93 -19.84
C LYS A 179 5.03 14.04 -18.80
N THR A 180 5.20 12.72 -18.91
CA THR A 180 4.58 11.78 -17.96
C THR A 180 4.96 12.08 -16.50
N ALA A 181 6.23 12.44 -16.24
CA ALA A 181 6.66 12.86 -14.91
C ALA A 181 5.92 14.12 -14.41
N GLU A 182 5.72 15.10 -15.28
CA GLU A 182 5.02 16.33 -14.96
C GLU A 182 3.53 16.06 -14.69
N LEU A 183 2.89 15.24 -15.52
CA LEU A 183 1.50 14.82 -15.35
C LEU A 183 1.25 14.20 -13.96
N PHE A 184 2.07 13.23 -13.56
CA PHE A 184 1.93 12.58 -12.26
C PHE A 184 2.36 13.47 -11.09
N SER A 185 3.30 14.40 -11.30
CA SER A 185 3.67 15.40 -10.30
C SER A 185 2.50 16.34 -10.00
N ARG A 186 1.80 16.83 -11.04
CA ARG A 186 0.60 17.64 -10.88
C ARG A 186 -0.53 16.86 -10.22
N PHE A 187 -0.74 15.59 -10.60
CA PHE A 187 -1.71 14.72 -9.93
C PHE A 187 -1.46 14.59 -8.42
N LEU A 188 -0.20 14.48 -7.99
CA LEU A 188 0.14 14.44 -6.56
C LEU A 188 -0.21 15.74 -5.82
N LEU A 189 -0.11 16.89 -6.49
CA LEU A 189 -0.42 18.19 -5.92
C LEU A 189 -1.94 18.46 -5.89
N ASP A 190 -2.61 18.20 -7.01
CA ASP A 190 -3.99 18.61 -7.24
C ASP A 190 -5.01 17.51 -6.92
N GLY A 191 -4.57 16.26 -6.84
CA GLY A 191 -5.44 15.09 -6.66
C GLY A 191 -6.27 14.74 -7.89
N ARG A 192 -6.03 15.38 -9.04
CA ARG A 192 -6.69 15.13 -10.33
C ARG A 192 -5.69 15.30 -11.47
N PHE A 193 -5.93 14.64 -12.60
CA PHE A 193 -5.21 14.91 -13.83
C PHE A 193 -5.82 16.16 -14.49
N ALA A 194 -4.97 17.10 -14.87
CA ALA A 194 -5.35 18.37 -15.47
C ALA A 194 -4.32 18.77 -16.52
N GLU A 195 -4.74 19.60 -17.49
CA GLU A 195 -3.84 20.11 -18.55
C GLU A 195 -3.18 18.96 -19.34
N THR A 196 -3.97 17.96 -19.68
CA THR A 196 -3.51 16.68 -20.26
C THR A 196 -3.22 16.73 -21.77
N GLY A 197 -3.37 17.91 -22.39
CA GLY A 197 -3.10 18.12 -23.80
C GLY A 197 -4.03 17.33 -24.72
N ASP A 198 -3.47 16.65 -25.71
CA ASP A 198 -4.21 15.90 -26.73
C ASP A 198 -4.95 14.66 -26.20
N ILE A 199 -4.66 14.20 -24.99
CA ILE A 199 -5.41 13.13 -24.32
C ILE A 199 -6.45 13.78 -23.41
N PRO A 200 -7.76 13.58 -23.63
CA PRO A 200 -8.80 14.23 -22.81
C PRO A 200 -8.74 13.83 -21.32
N GLU A 201 -8.98 14.79 -20.42
CA GLU A 201 -8.91 14.58 -18.95
C GLU A 201 -9.86 13.45 -18.48
N GLU A 202 -11.01 13.28 -19.15
CA GLU A 202 -12.01 12.26 -18.83
C GLU A 202 -11.45 10.85 -18.91
N ARG A 203 -10.48 10.63 -19.80
CA ARG A 203 -9.81 9.33 -19.99
C ARG A 203 -9.09 8.87 -18.73
N TYR A 204 -8.65 9.81 -17.88
CA TYR A 204 -7.92 9.50 -16.66
C TYR A 204 -8.82 9.31 -15.44
N GLN A 205 -10.10 9.69 -15.49
CA GLN A 205 -10.99 9.73 -14.32
C GLN A 205 -11.12 8.37 -13.62
N GLN A 206 -11.27 7.31 -14.41
CA GLN A 206 -11.36 5.95 -13.88
C GLN A 206 -10.07 5.57 -13.13
N ALA A 207 -8.91 5.79 -13.76
CA ALA A 207 -7.62 5.51 -13.15
C ALA A 207 -7.39 6.35 -11.89
N ALA A 208 -7.64 7.67 -11.95
CA ALA A 208 -7.46 8.61 -10.85
C ALA A 208 -8.18 8.16 -9.57
N SER A 209 -9.42 7.66 -9.70
CA SER A 209 -10.22 7.17 -8.58
C SER A 209 -9.67 5.88 -7.92
N GLN A 210 -8.78 5.17 -8.61
CA GLN A 210 -8.23 3.88 -8.20
C GLN A 210 -6.74 3.96 -7.83
N ILE A 211 -6.13 5.15 -7.82
CA ILE A 211 -4.73 5.35 -7.41
C ILE A 211 -4.67 5.53 -5.89
N ALA A 212 -4.04 4.58 -5.21
CA ALA A 212 -3.75 4.64 -3.78
C ALA A 212 -2.50 5.48 -3.47
N GLY A 213 -1.50 5.42 -4.35
CA GLY A 213 -0.25 6.17 -4.15
C GLY A 213 0.58 6.27 -5.42
N VAL A 214 1.39 7.32 -5.49
CA VAL A 214 2.37 7.58 -6.55
C VAL A 214 3.71 7.88 -5.88
N THR A 215 4.79 7.26 -6.35
CA THR A 215 6.15 7.45 -5.82
C THR A 215 7.10 7.63 -6.97
N PHE A 216 7.86 8.72 -6.95
CA PHE A 216 8.93 8.96 -7.91
C PHE A 216 10.25 8.41 -7.40
N VAL A 217 11.05 7.85 -8.31
CA VAL A 217 12.40 7.38 -8.04
C VAL A 217 13.38 8.06 -8.99
N ASN A 218 14.45 8.59 -8.41
CA ASN A 218 15.58 9.21 -9.10
C ASN A 218 16.77 8.24 -8.96
N GLU A 219 17.60 8.09 -10.00
CA GLU A 219 18.82 7.28 -9.86
C GLU A 219 19.76 7.89 -8.81
N ALA A 220 20.37 7.01 -8.00
CA ALA A 220 21.21 7.29 -6.84
C ALA A 220 20.51 7.61 -5.50
N GLY A 221 19.24 7.26 -5.30
CA GLY A 221 18.62 7.24 -3.97
C GLY A 221 18.55 8.63 -3.30
N LEU A 222 17.38 9.26 -3.33
CA LEU A 222 17.12 10.52 -2.62
C LEU A 222 18.06 11.68 -3.01
N SER A 223 18.45 11.79 -4.29
CA SER A 223 19.16 12.96 -4.83
C SER A 223 18.23 13.86 -5.67
N ASP A 224 18.58 15.15 -5.81
CA ASP A 224 17.86 16.22 -6.54
C ASP A 224 17.87 16.06 -8.09
N GLY A 225 17.96 14.84 -8.62
CA GLY A 225 17.90 14.56 -10.06
C GLY A 225 16.48 14.56 -10.65
N PRO A 226 16.34 14.56 -11.99
CA PRO A 226 15.04 14.35 -12.63
C PRO A 226 14.50 12.95 -12.29
N ALA A 227 13.17 12.84 -12.19
CA ALA A 227 12.50 11.56 -12.02
C ALA A 227 12.87 10.61 -13.17
N LYS A 228 13.31 9.41 -12.81
CA LYS A 228 13.60 8.35 -13.78
C LYS A 228 12.47 7.33 -13.86
N MET A 229 11.81 7.07 -12.73
CA MET A 229 10.73 6.10 -12.65
C MET A 229 9.58 6.66 -11.82
N VAL A 230 8.36 6.28 -12.16
CA VAL A 230 7.20 6.45 -11.28
C VAL A 230 6.57 5.10 -10.99
N ILE A 231 6.26 4.88 -9.71
CA ILE A 231 5.58 3.70 -9.19
C ILE A 231 4.19 4.13 -8.76
N ILE A 232 3.16 3.49 -9.30
CA ILE A 232 1.75 3.81 -9.07
C ILE A 232 1.09 2.57 -8.47
N ARG A 233 0.49 2.73 -7.29
CA ARG A 233 -0.20 1.64 -6.57
C ARG A 233 -1.70 1.75 -6.79
N LYS A 234 -2.33 0.66 -7.19
CA LYS A 234 -3.78 0.56 -7.29
C LYS A 234 -4.39 0.26 -5.93
N THR A 235 -5.54 0.86 -5.65
CA THR A 235 -6.36 0.62 -4.45
C THR A 235 -6.67 -0.88 -4.31
N ALA A 236 -6.47 -1.44 -3.10
CA ALA A 236 -6.80 -2.84 -2.79
C ALA A 236 -8.32 -3.03 -2.62
N ALA A 237 -8.84 -4.21 -2.96
CA ALA A 237 -10.28 -4.49 -2.99
C ALA A 237 -10.93 -4.63 -1.60
N GLU A 238 -10.16 -5.01 -0.58
CA GLU A 238 -10.68 -5.43 0.73
C GLU A 238 -10.27 -4.54 1.91
N GLU A 239 -9.59 -3.42 1.68
CA GLU A 239 -9.41 -2.43 2.74
C GLU A 239 -10.47 -1.33 2.59
N PRO A 240 -11.38 -1.15 3.58
CA PRO A 240 -12.04 0.13 3.78
C PRO A 240 -10.90 1.15 3.89
N GLN A 241 -10.72 1.93 2.83
CA GLN A 241 -9.57 2.81 2.71
C GLN A 241 -9.62 3.77 3.90
N PRO A 242 -8.62 3.76 4.79
CA PRO A 242 -8.50 4.86 5.72
C PRO A 242 -8.33 6.10 4.84
N SER A 243 -9.24 7.07 4.96
CA SER A 243 -9.24 8.21 4.05
C SER A 243 -7.84 8.86 4.04
N ARG A 244 -7.47 9.58 2.97
CA ARG A 244 -6.17 10.31 2.95
C ARG A 244 -5.98 11.15 4.23
N SER A 245 -7.09 11.64 4.81
CA SER A 245 -7.12 12.32 6.09
C SER A 245 -6.73 11.41 7.27
N TYR A 246 -7.15 10.15 7.33
CA TYR A 246 -6.71 9.19 8.36
C TYR A 246 -5.20 8.98 8.32
N HIS A 247 -4.63 8.75 7.14
CA HIS A 247 -3.18 8.58 7.00
C HIS A 247 -2.42 9.85 7.43
N ARG A 248 -2.91 11.04 7.04
CA ARG A 248 -2.33 12.31 7.50
C ARG A 248 -2.38 12.44 9.03
N SER A 249 -3.49 12.06 9.66
CA SER A 249 -3.60 12.04 11.12
C SER A 249 -2.50 11.19 11.77
N ARG A 250 -2.31 9.95 11.29
CA ARG A 250 -1.26 9.03 11.78
C ARG A 250 0.15 9.57 11.58
N VAL A 251 0.41 10.28 10.48
CA VAL A 251 1.70 10.94 10.23
C VAL A 251 1.94 12.04 11.26
N PHE A 252 0.99 12.98 11.42
CA PHE A 252 1.15 14.08 12.39
C PHE A 252 1.23 13.59 13.83
N GLN A 253 0.54 12.50 14.18
CA GLN A 253 0.67 11.85 15.47
C GLN A 253 2.12 11.40 15.71
N ARG A 254 2.75 10.71 14.75
CA ARG A 254 4.14 10.24 14.86
C ARG A 254 5.14 11.40 14.92
N LEU A 255 4.82 12.52 14.27
CA LEU A 255 5.61 13.74 14.33
C LEU A 255 5.43 14.51 15.65
N GLY A 256 4.56 14.05 16.56
CA GLY A 256 4.28 14.71 17.83
C GLY A 256 3.41 15.96 17.70
N ASN A 257 2.84 16.23 16.52
CA ASN A 257 1.94 17.35 16.31
C ASN A 257 0.48 16.93 16.59
N ALA A 258 0.11 16.99 17.87
CA ALA A 258 -1.19 16.52 18.34
C ALA A 258 -2.38 17.30 17.73
N GLU A 259 -2.25 18.61 17.53
CA GLU A 259 -3.33 19.44 16.97
C GLU A 259 -3.65 19.09 15.51
N GLU A 260 -2.62 18.95 14.67
CA GLU A 260 -2.79 18.47 13.29
C GLU A 260 -3.35 17.05 13.27
N ALA A 261 -2.84 16.17 14.15
CA ALA A 261 -3.30 14.79 14.23
C ALA A 261 -4.81 14.71 14.50
N VAL A 262 -5.32 15.49 15.46
CA VAL A 262 -6.76 15.58 15.79
C VAL A 262 -7.54 16.18 14.63
N ARG A 263 -7.07 17.28 14.02
CA ARG A 263 -7.73 17.91 12.85
C ARG A 263 -7.92 16.93 11.70
N TRP A 264 -6.88 16.17 11.36
CA TRP A 264 -6.95 15.19 10.28
C TRP A 264 -7.78 13.96 10.66
N ALA A 265 -7.78 13.53 11.93
CA ALA A 265 -8.64 12.43 12.39
C ALA A 265 -10.12 12.81 12.30
N ARG A 266 -10.47 14.01 12.75
CA ARG A 266 -11.83 14.56 12.64
C ARG A 266 -12.29 14.61 11.18
N ARG A 267 -11.41 15.04 10.28
CA ARG A 267 -11.72 15.06 8.85
C ARG A 267 -11.92 13.65 8.30
N ALA A 268 -11.11 12.68 8.73
CA ALA A 268 -11.24 11.30 8.31
C ALA A 268 -12.59 10.69 8.71
N GLU A 269 -13.02 10.93 9.96
CA GLU A 269 -14.34 10.50 10.42
C GLU A 269 -15.47 11.21 9.67
N ALA A 270 -15.33 12.49 9.35
CA ALA A 270 -16.35 13.22 8.58
C ALA A 270 -16.46 12.72 7.12
N GLU A 271 -15.37 12.23 6.54
CA GLU A 271 -15.34 11.66 5.18
C GLU A 271 -16.01 10.29 5.13
N ASP A 272 -15.80 9.45 6.15
CA ASP A 272 -16.50 8.16 6.30
C ASP A 272 -16.82 7.86 7.78
N PRO A 273 -18.03 8.22 8.24
CA PRO A 273 -18.46 7.93 9.62
C PRO A 273 -18.65 6.44 9.93
N SER A 274 -18.69 5.58 8.91
CA SER A 274 -18.81 4.12 9.06
C SER A 274 -17.47 3.41 9.25
N HIS A 275 -16.36 4.11 9.00
CA HIS A 275 -15.01 3.59 9.19
C HIS A 275 -14.58 3.65 10.66
N PHE A 276 -14.61 2.50 11.33
CA PHE A 276 -14.30 2.37 12.75
C PHE A 276 -12.96 3.00 13.15
N ASP A 277 -11.88 2.73 12.40
CA ASP A 277 -10.54 3.18 12.82
C ASP A 277 -10.40 4.72 12.78
N ALA A 278 -11.11 5.41 11.87
CA ALA A 278 -11.13 6.87 11.84
C ALA A 278 -11.85 7.47 13.04
N SER A 279 -13.06 6.98 13.37
CA SER A 279 -13.77 7.41 14.57
C SER A 279 -13.00 7.09 15.85
N HIS A 280 -12.42 5.89 15.94
CA HIS A 280 -11.64 5.47 17.11
C HIS A 280 -10.40 6.35 17.28
N GLU A 281 -9.69 6.65 16.20
CA GLU A 281 -8.50 7.50 16.23
C GLU A 281 -8.84 8.94 16.62
N HIS A 282 -9.94 9.49 16.09
CA HIS A 282 -10.39 10.84 16.49
C HIS A 282 -10.71 10.91 17.98
N ALA A 283 -11.53 9.99 18.50
CA ALA A 283 -11.86 9.95 19.93
C ALA A 283 -10.61 9.83 20.82
N ARG A 284 -9.70 8.91 20.47
CA ARG A 284 -8.48 8.64 21.24
C ARG A 284 -7.51 9.82 21.22
N LEU A 285 -7.30 10.44 20.06
CA LEU A 285 -6.39 11.59 19.92
C LEU A 285 -6.96 12.84 20.60
N THR A 286 -8.25 13.10 20.48
CA THR A 286 -8.91 14.23 21.18
C THR A 286 -8.76 14.08 22.69
N PHE A 287 -9.00 12.89 23.25
CA PHE A 287 -8.74 12.65 24.67
C PHE A 287 -7.26 12.85 25.02
N SER A 288 -6.33 12.41 24.17
CA SER A 288 -4.89 12.55 24.44
C SER A 288 -4.43 14.00 24.45
N LEU A 289 -5.07 14.86 23.64
CA LEU A 289 -4.76 16.28 23.52
C LEU A 289 -5.43 17.12 24.63
N GLU A 290 -6.72 16.87 24.88
CA GLU A 290 -7.54 17.70 25.78
C GLU A 290 -7.70 17.12 27.19
N GLY A 291 -7.39 15.84 27.38
CA GLY A 291 -7.69 15.11 28.61
C GLY A 291 -9.19 14.76 28.74
N PRO A 292 -9.69 14.58 29.97
CA PRO A 292 -11.10 14.33 30.25
C PRO A 292 -11.94 15.58 29.97
N SER A 293 -12.39 15.75 28.73
CA SER A 293 -13.22 16.87 28.27
C SER A 293 -14.62 16.40 27.83
N PRO A 294 -15.63 17.29 27.81
CA PRO A 294 -16.95 16.98 27.25
C PRO A 294 -16.88 16.49 25.80
N ALA A 295 -15.96 17.03 25.00
CA ALA A 295 -15.76 16.62 23.61
C ALA A 295 -15.22 15.18 23.51
N ALA A 296 -14.22 14.83 24.32
CA ALA A 296 -13.69 13.46 24.35
C ALA A 296 -14.75 12.44 24.79
N LEU A 297 -15.59 12.82 25.76
CA LEU A 297 -16.71 12.00 26.23
C LEU A 297 -17.77 11.79 25.14
N GLU A 298 -18.16 12.84 24.42
CA GLU A 298 -19.12 12.77 23.32
C GLU A 298 -18.62 11.86 22.20
N LEU A 299 -17.35 12.02 21.79
CA LEU A 299 -16.73 11.18 20.77
C LEU A 299 -16.67 9.71 21.19
N ALA A 300 -16.31 9.43 22.44
CA ALA A 300 -16.26 8.07 22.97
C ALA A 300 -17.66 7.41 23.00
N ARG A 301 -18.70 8.13 23.43
CA ARG A 301 -20.09 7.62 23.41
C ARG A 301 -20.58 7.40 21.98
N GLY A 302 -20.35 8.36 21.08
CA GLY A 302 -20.71 8.23 19.67
C GLY A 302 -20.03 7.05 18.99
N LEU A 303 -18.76 6.77 19.32
CA LEU A 303 -18.05 5.58 18.85
C LEU A 303 -18.73 4.29 19.31
N VAL A 304 -19.07 4.18 20.59
CA VAL A 304 -19.74 3.00 21.15
C VAL A 304 -21.15 2.83 20.60
N GLU A 305 -21.87 3.93 20.35
CA GLU A 305 -23.22 3.89 19.76
C GLU A 305 -23.20 3.40 18.31
N ARG A 306 -22.25 3.89 17.49
CA ARG A 306 -22.11 3.47 16.09
C ARG A 306 -21.55 2.06 15.94
N PHE A 307 -20.67 1.64 16.85
CA PHE A 307 -19.99 0.33 16.79
C PHE A 307 -20.21 -0.47 18.10
N PRO A 308 -21.46 -0.84 18.41
CA PRO A 308 -21.83 -1.38 19.72
C PRO A 308 -21.18 -2.73 20.05
N ASP A 309 -20.77 -3.49 19.04
CA ASP A 309 -20.17 -4.82 19.22
C ASP A 309 -18.66 -4.85 19.00
N ASN A 310 -18.04 -3.70 18.71
CA ASN A 310 -16.60 -3.60 18.53
C ASN A 310 -15.88 -3.49 19.88
N ASP A 311 -15.06 -4.47 20.20
CA ASP A 311 -14.33 -4.60 21.47
C ASP A 311 -13.37 -3.41 21.72
N ARG A 312 -12.66 -2.95 20.68
CA ARG A 312 -11.74 -1.80 20.77
C ARG A 312 -12.50 -0.51 21.08
N GLY A 313 -13.66 -0.32 20.45
CA GLY A 313 -14.54 0.83 20.71
C GLY A 313 -15.06 0.83 22.15
N LEU A 314 -15.54 -0.32 22.62
CA LEU A 314 -16.00 -0.51 24.00
C LEU A 314 -14.89 -0.23 25.02
N ALA A 315 -13.68 -0.75 24.78
CA ALA A 315 -12.53 -0.56 25.65
C ALA A 315 -12.07 0.92 25.69
N LEU A 316 -12.05 1.62 24.54
CA LEU A 316 -11.74 3.05 24.52
C LEU A 316 -12.80 3.85 25.27
N GLY A 317 -14.09 3.55 25.05
CA GLY A 317 -15.20 4.18 25.79
C GLY A 317 -15.07 3.99 27.29
N ALA A 318 -14.82 2.75 27.74
CA ALA A 318 -14.59 2.45 29.15
C ALA A 318 -13.40 3.23 29.72
N TRP A 319 -12.29 3.30 28.98
CA TRP A 319 -11.11 4.03 29.41
C TRP A 319 -11.37 5.53 29.57
N VAL A 320 -12.03 6.18 28.60
CA VAL A 320 -12.41 7.60 28.67
C VAL A 320 -13.33 7.85 29.86
N LEU A 321 -14.40 7.06 30.01
CA LEU A 321 -15.38 7.18 31.10
C LEU A 321 -14.73 6.95 32.47
N SER A 322 -13.74 6.07 32.59
CA SER A 322 -13.06 5.78 33.87
C SER A 322 -12.25 6.94 34.46
N ARG A 323 -12.02 8.00 33.66
CA ARG A 323 -11.34 9.22 34.06
C ARG A 323 -12.30 10.28 34.60
N LEU A 324 -13.60 10.03 34.50
CA LEU A 324 -14.68 10.88 35.00
C LEU A 324 -15.41 10.14 36.13
N PRO A 325 -15.25 10.54 37.41
CA PRO A 325 -15.81 9.83 38.56
C PRO A 325 -17.31 9.54 38.46
N GLU A 326 -18.09 10.46 37.88
CA GLU A 326 -19.53 10.34 37.64
C GLU A 326 -19.92 9.22 36.66
N HIS A 327 -18.95 8.61 35.98
CA HIS A 327 -19.16 7.60 34.95
C HIS A 327 -18.44 6.27 35.25
N ALA A 328 -17.97 6.07 36.49
CA ALA A 328 -17.26 4.86 36.90
C ALA A 328 -18.07 3.56 36.64
N ASP A 329 -19.36 3.54 36.97
CA ASP A 329 -20.22 2.36 36.76
C ASP A 329 -20.42 2.06 35.27
N GLU A 330 -20.53 3.10 34.43
CA GLU A 330 -20.64 2.97 32.98
C GLU A 330 -19.35 2.41 32.38
N ALA A 331 -18.20 2.87 32.86
CA ALA A 331 -16.90 2.36 32.46
C ALA A 331 -16.75 0.86 32.76
N VAL A 332 -17.15 0.40 33.95
CA VAL A 332 -17.15 -1.02 34.31
C VAL A 332 -18.05 -1.84 33.37
N ARG A 333 -19.27 -1.36 33.09
CA ARG A 333 -20.18 -2.06 32.17
C ARG A 333 -19.61 -2.19 30.75
N LEU A 334 -19.04 -1.12 30.20
CA LEU A 334 -18.42 -1.18 28.87
C LEU A 334 -17.21 -2.10 28.85
N GLN A 335 -16.38 -2.06 29.89
CA GLN A 335 -15.20 -2.93 29.96
C GLN A 335 -15.58 -4.41 30.09
N ARG A 336 -16.66 -4.76 30.79
CA ARG A 336 -17.21 -6.13 30.80
C ARG A 336 -17.61 -6.58 29.40
N ARG A 337 -18.33 -5.74 28.65
CA ARG A 337 -18.69 -6.03 27.26
C ARG A 337 -17.46 -6.20 26.36
N ALA A 338 -16.41 -5.40 26.55
CA ALA A 338 -15.16 -5.57 25.81
C ALA A 338 -14.50 -6.94 26.08
N VAL A 339 -14.51 -7.41 27.33
CA VAL A 339 -14.03 -8.75 27.70
C VAL A 339 -14.90 -9.86 27.08
N GLU A 340 -16.22 -9.70 27.07
CA GLU A 340 -17.17 -10.65 26.46
C GLU A 340 -16.98 -10.75 24.93
N ARG A 341 -16.75 -9.62 24.24
CA ARG A 341 -16.54 -9.58 22.79
C ARG A 341 -15.17 -10.10 22.38
N ALA A 342 -14.14 -9.88 23.19
CA ALA A 342 -12.78 -10.30 22.92
C ALA A 342 -12.15 -11.07 24.10
N PRO A 343 -12.62 -12.30 24.39
CA PRO A 343 -12.12 -13.09 25.52
C PRO A 343 -10.67 -13.56 25.33
N GLY A 344 -10.05 -13.38 24.16
CA GLY A 344 -8.62 -13.62 23.94
C GLY A 344 -7.70 -12.50 24.44
N VAL A 345 -8.23 -11.33 24.81
CA VAL A 345 -7.42 -10.15 25.13
C VAL A 345 -7.26 -9.99 26.64
N ALA A 346 -6.17 -10.51 27.18
CA ALA A 346 -5.89 -10.47 28.62
C ALA A 346 -5.88 -9.02 29.19
N GLY A 347 -5.41 -8.05 28.41
CA GLY A 347 -5.39 -6.64 28.82
C GLY A 347 -6.76 -6.08 29.19
N TYR A 348 -7.83 -6.52 28.53
CA TYR A 348 -9.19 -6.10 28.85
C TYR A 348 -9.67 -6.61 30.20
N ARG A 349 -9.28 -7.83 30.60
CA ARG A 349 -9.61 -8.38 31.91
C ARG A 349 -8.83 -7.70 33.03
N VAL A 350 -7.53 -7.47 32.83
CA VAL A 350 -6.71 -6.73 33.79
C VAL A 350 -7.25 -5.31 33.99
N THR A 351 -7.71 -4.67 32.91
CA THR A 351 -8.34 -3.35 32.97
C THR A 351 -9.66 -3.40 33.73
N LEU A 352 -10.51 -4.41 33.47
CA LEU A 352 -11.75 -4.63 34.22
C LEU A 352 -11.49 -4.78 35.72
N ALA A 353 -10.54 -5.63 36.11
CA ALA A 353 -10.17 -5.81 37.51
C ALA A 353 -9.69 -4.51 38.16
N HIS A 354 -8.90 -3.70 37.44
CA HIS A 354 -8.48 -2.40 37.92
C HIS A 354 -9.66 -1.45 38.16
N LEU A 355 -10.64 -1.41 37.24
CA LEU A 355 -11.84 -0.60 37.39
C LEU A 355 -12.69 -1.08 38.58
N LEU A 356 -12.90 -2.38 38.73
CA LEU A 356 -13.64 -2.98 39.86
C LEU A 356 -12.98 -2.64 41.20
N ARG A 357 -11.65 -2.75 41.28
CA ARG A 357 -10.90 -2.36 42.48
C ARG A 357 -11.13 -0.88 42.83
N ARG A 358 -11.08 0.02 41.84
CA ARG A 358 -11.33 1.46 42.06
C ARG A 358 -12.77 1.74 42.52
N SER A 359 -13.73 0.92 42.13
CA SER A 359 -15.12 1.00 42.58
C SER A 359 -15.37 0.32 43.93
N GLY A 360 -14.33 -0.24 44.58
CA GLY A 360 -14.44 -0.93 45.87
C GLY A 360 -14.89 -2.40 45.77
N GLU A 361 -15.10 -2.93 44.58
CA GLU A 361 -15.50 -4.33 44.33
C GLU A 361 -14.28 -5.26 44.35
N HIS A 362 -13.56 -5.30 45.47
CA HIS A 362 -12.26 -5.98 45.59
C HIS A 362 -12.35 -7.50 45.34
N ASP A 363 -13.40 -8.16 45.81
CA ASP A 363 -13.57 -9.61 45.61
C ASP A 363 -13.83 -9.96 44.14
N MET A 364 -14.59 -9.12 43.43
CA MET A 364 -14.80 -9.30 41.99
C MET A 364 -13.53 -9.00 41.20
N ALA A 365 -12.77 -7.97 41.59
CA ALA A 365 -11.47 -7.68 41.00
C ALA A 365 -10.49 -8.86 41.15
N ARG A 366 -10.47 -9.49 42.34
CA ARG A 366 -9.68 -10.70 42.62
C ARG A 366 -10.09 -11.86 41.71
N SER A 367 -11.39 -12.18 41.66
CA SER A 367 -11.93 -13.26 40.80
C SER A 367 -11.51 -13.09 39.34
N VAL A 368 -11.64 -11.86 38.80
CA VAL A 368 -11.28 -11.57 37.41
C VAL A 368 -9.76 -11.78 37.17
N LEU A 369 -8.91 -11.43 38.12
CA LEU A 369 -7.46 -11.62 38.00
C LEU A 369 -7.05 -13.10 38.10
N GLU A 370 -7.68 -13.85 38.99
CA GLU A 370 -7.48 -15.30 39.13
C GLU A 370 -7.89 -16.01 37.83
N GLU A 371 -9.10 -15.75 37.33
CA GLU A 371 -9.57 -16.25 36.02
C GLU A 371 -8.65 -15.83 34.87
N THR A 372 -8.09 -14.62 34.93
CA THR A 372 -7.12 -14.15 33.92
C THR A 372 -5.84 -14.98 33.96
N LEU A 373 -5.34 -15.36 35.13
CA LEU A 373 -4.14 -16.19 35.28
C LEU A 373 -4.40 -17.66 34.94
N GLU A 374 -5.63 -18.15 35.10
CA GLU A 374 -6.00 -19.48 34.59
C GLU A 374 -5.95 -19.53 33.07
N LEU A 375 -6.49 -18.50 32.40
CA LEU A 375 -6.52 -18.41 30.94
C LEU A 375 -5.18 -17.98 30.33
N PHE A 376 -4.42 -17.15 31.05
CA PHE A 376 -3.14 -16.57 30.62
C PHE A 376 -2.09 -16.69 31.74
N PRO A 377 -1.54 -17.90 31.97
CA PRO A 377 -0.65 -18.18 33.10
C PRO A 377 0.59 -17.30 33.19
N ASP A 378 1.10 -16.86 32.04
CA ASP A 378 2.30 -16.04 31.93
C ASP A 378 2.03 -14.52 32.06
N ASN A 379 0.80 -14.09 32.32
CA ASN A 379 0.47 -12.68 32.41
C ASN A 379 1.03 -12.02 33.68
N GLU A 380 2.20 -11.39 33.56
CA GLU A 380 2.89 -10.72 34.67
C GLU A 380 2.07 -9.60 35.31
N LEU A 381 1.38 -8.81 34.49
CA LEU A 381 0.60 -7.68 34.97
C LEU A 381 -0.58 -8.15 35.83
N ALA A 382 -1.29 -9.21 35.43
CA ALA A 382 -2.36 -9.80 36.22
C ALA A 382 -1.83 -10.31 37.57
N ARG A 383 -0.67 -10.98 37.58
CA ARG A 383 -0.01 -11.48 38.80
C ARG A 383 0.37 -10.35 39.74
N GLN A 384 0.93 -9.27 39.20
CA GLN A 384 1.27 -8.08 39.96
C GLN A 384 0.02 -7.45 40.60
N ARG A 385 -1.04 -7.23 39.81
CA ARG A 385 -2.29 -6.63 40.32
C ARG A 385 -2.95 -7.48 41.40
N LEU A 386 -2.90 -8.80 41.27
CA LEU A 386 -3.44 -9.72 42.27
C LEU A 386 -2.66 -9.63 43.59
N ALA A 387 -1.32 -9.58 43.51
CA ALA A 387 -0.48 -9.40 44.69
C ALA A 387 -0.72 -8.05 45.40
N GLU A 388 -0.89 -6.96 44.64
CA GLU A 388 -1.24 -5.64 45.18
C GLU A 388 -2.57 -5.68 45.95
N LEU A 389 -3.60 -6.32 45.39
CA LEU A 389 -4.92 -6.51 46.02
C LEU A 389 -4.86 -7.34 47.32
N SER A 390 -3.96 -8.34 47.39
CA SER A 390 -3.79 -9.16 48.59
C SER A 390 -3.07 -8.43 49.72
N GLN A 391 -2.18 -7.49 49.41
CA GLN A 391 -1.48 -6.69 50.43
C GLN A 391 -2.41 -5.62 51.04
N GLU A 392 -3.27 -5.01 50.23
CA GLU A 392 -4.24 -4.00 50.68
C GLU A 392 -5.31 -4.55 51.64
N GLY A 393 -5.61 -5.86 51.61
CA GLY A 393 -6.56 -6.50 52.53
C GLY A 393 -5.98 -6.93 53.89
N THR A 394 -4.67 -6.73 54.11
CA THR A 394 -3.95 -7.12 55.35
C THR A 394 -3.53 -5.94 56.23
N ALA A 395 -3.84 -4.71 55.81
CA ALA A 395 -3.65 -3.47 56.57
C ALA A 395 -5.01 -2.96 57.07
#